data_AF-A0A973UZ57-F1
#
_entry.id   AF-A0A973UZ57-F1
#
_cell.length_a   1.000
_cell.length_b   1.000
_cell.length_c   1.000
_cell.angle_alpha   90.00
_cell.angle_beta   90.00
_cell.angle_gamma   90.00
#
_symmetry.space_group_name_H-M   'P 1'
#
loop_
_entity.id
_entity.type
_entity.pdbx_description
1 polymer ?
#
loop_
_entity_poly.entity_id
_entity_poly.type
_entity_poly.pdbx_seq_one_letter_code
_entity_poly.pdbx_strand_id
1 'polypeptide(L)'
;MTALPLRIAATFALATAVALAGAGCSKSSSDSQSPSVTTTVGPTETASAAPTSSAVTSPSATKTSGGGTTTVTYPTTPKAYAQALLSAWGSKNSSRIDQLATQAAVQQIKDNGYPNATWTYIACDASGDTTSCLFRNAHGDECRITLNTIQIGHPTAVTEALLSKTTYPTTTSDYVSTFINAWRQGNTQRMTRLANSTVTSGLKGKSAPEGGTMVGPYEAGRVQVSVPNGPILFYVEIDPALLGKAHAIGKIVPAS
;
A
#
# COMPACT_ATOMS: atom_id res chain seq x y z
N MET A 1 -29.01 -13.02 20.46
CA MET A 1 -27.75 -13.39 21.13
C MET A 1 -26.63 -13.24 20.12
N THR A 2 -25.98 -12.08 20.11
CA THR A 2 -25.07 -11.65 19.04
C THR A 2 -23.66 -11.60 19.63
N ALA A 3 -22.84 -12.61 19.32
CA ALA A 3 -21.45 -12.65 19.76
C ALA A 3 -20.61 -11.69 18.90
N LEU A 4 -20.02 -10.67 19.53
CA LEU A 4 -18.99 -9.85 18.91
C LEU A 4 -17.72 -10.68 18.71
N PRO A 5 -17.05 -10.64 17.54
CA PRO A 5 -15.74 -11.22 17.38
C PRO A 5 -14.69 -10.36 18.09
N LEU A 6 -14.01 -10.99 19.04
CA LEU A 6 -12.85 -10.49 19.77
C LEU A 6 -11.73 -10.15 18.77
N ARG A 7 -11.44 -8.86 18.57
CA ARG A 7 -10.26 -8.42 17.81
C ARG A 7 -9.06 -8.47 18.75
N ILE A 8 -8.27 -9.53 18.62
CA ILE A 8 -6.98 -9.64 19.31
C ILE A 8 -6.04 -8.62 18.66
N ALA A 9 -5.75 -7.54 19.41
CA ALA A 9 -4.68 -6.62 19.07
C ALA A 9 -3.34 -7.37 19.23
N ALA A 10 -2.71 -7.75 18.13
CA ALA A 10 -1.38 -8.32 18.15
C ALA A 10 -0.37 -7.20 18.47
N THR A 11 0.07 -7.15 19.73
CA THR A 11 1.17 -6.30 20.18
C THR A 11 2.47 -6.87 19.62
N PHE A 12 3.05 -6.22 18.62
CA PHE A 12 4.39 -6.55 18.15
C PHE A 12 5.42 -6.03 19.17
N ALA A 13 5.84 -6.90 20.09
CA ALA A 13 7.01 -6.66 20.92
C ALA A 13 8.26 -7.08 20.12
N LEU A 14 8.97 -6.09 19.57
CA LEU A 14 10.25 -6.29 18.91
C LEU A 14 11.35 -6.39 19.99
N ALA A 15 11.71 -7.60 20.39
CA ALA A 15 12.88 -7.85 21.24
C ALA A 15 14.05 -8.31 20.37
N THR A 16 14.90 -7.36 19.96
CA THR A 16 16.14 -7.63 19.24
C THR A 16 17.29 -7.71 20.24
N ALA A 17 17.70 -8.92 20.60
CA ALA A 17 18.95 -9.17 21.31
C ALA A 17 19.94 -9.83 20.35
N VAL A 18 20.81 -9.04 19.73
CA VAL A 18 21.95 -9.55 18.95
C VAL A 18 23.11 -9.75 19.91
N ALA A 19 23.40 -11.02 20.23
CA ALA A 19 24.64 -11.40 20.87
C ALA A 19 25.73 -11.55 19.80
N LEU A 20 26.70 -10.64 19.78
CA LEU A 20 27.96 -10.78 19.06
C LEU A 20 28.84 -11.80 19.79
N ALA A 21 29.18 -12.91 19.15
CA ALA A 21 30.30 -13.76 19.55
C ALA A 21 30.99 -14.37 18.31
N GLY A 22 32.07 -13.71 17.88
CA GLY A 22 33.40 -14.28 17.70
C GLY A 22 33.65 -15.47 16.74
N ALA A 23 34.54 -15.18 15.78
CA ALA A 23 35.67 -15.99 15.31
C ALA A 23 35.46 -17.07 14.23
N GLY A 24 36.05 -16.81 13.05
CA GLY A 24 36.29 -17.81 12.01
C GLY A 24 37.07 -17.23 10.82
N CYS A 25 38.41 -17.15 10.95
CA CYS A 25 39.34 -16.74 9.91
C CYS A 25 39.49 -17.80 8.80
N SER A 26 39.43 -17.40 7.53
CA SER A 26 40.39 -17.84 6.50
C SER A 26 40.24 -17.10 5.16
N LYS A 27 41.14 -16.12 4.96
CA LYS A 27 42.05 -15.92 3.82
C LYS A 27 41.58 -16.34 2.41
N SER A 28 41.39 -15.37 1.52
CA SER A 28 41.91 -15.36 0.13
C SER A 28 41.78 -13.97 -0.48
N SER A 29 42.90 -13.44 -0.95
CA SER A 29 43.04 -12.15 -1.63
C SER A 29 42.63 -12.27 -3.11
N SER A 30 42.00 -11.22 -3.65
CA SER A 30 42.17 -10.80 -5.05
C SER A 30 41.82 -9.31 -5.17
N ASP A 31 42.77 -8.60 -5.75
CA ASP A 31 42.88 -7.15 -5.96
C ASP A 31 41.88 -6.56 -6.97
N SER A 32 41.82 -5.22 -6.95
CA SER A 32 41.53 -4.30 -8.08
C SER A 32 40.08 -4.25 -8.61
N GLN A 33 39.38 -3.12 -8.71
CA GLN A 33 39.72 -1.69 -8.72
C GLN A 33 38.50 -0.90 -8.22
N SER A 34 38.73 0.14 -7.41
CA SER A 34 37.69 1.10 -7.00
C SER A 34 37.79 2.36 -7.86
N PRO A 35 36.75 2.76 -8.61
CA PRO A 35 36.73 4.07 -9.26
C PRO A 35 36.49 5.15 -8.19
N SER A 36 37.54 5.92 -7.88
CA SER A 36 37.45 7.14 -7.10
C SER A 36 36.94 8.27 -8.00
N VAL A 37 35.73 8.76 -7.74
CA VAL A 37 35.21 9.98 -8.36
C VAL A 37 35.36 11.11 -7.34
N THR A 38 36.31 12.00 -7.60
CA THR A 38 36.51 13.24 -6.86
C THR A 38 35.47 14.26 -7.30
N THR A 39 34.42 14.45 -6.51
CA THR A 39 33.46 15.55 -6.72
C THR A 39 34.03 16.82 -6.10
N THR A 40 34.38 17.79 -6.96
CA THR A 40 34.82 19.13 -6.56
C THR A 40 33.61 19.92 -6.05
N VAL A 41 33.70 20.42 -4.82
CA VAL A 41 32.71 21.32 -4.21
C VAL A 41 33.05 22.74 -4.65
N GLY A 42 32.18 23.34 -5.46
CA GLY A 42 32.27 24.75 -5.86
C GLY A 42 31.71 25.69 -4.77
N PRO A 43 32.22 26.93 -4.68
CA PRO A 43 31.90 27.87 -3.63
C PRO A 43 30.46 28.41 -3.70
N THR A 44 29.96 28.68 -2.49
CA THR A 44 28.74 29.39 -2.13
C THR A 44 28.66 30.78 -2.76
N GLU A 45 27.65 31.03 -3.59
CA GLU A 45 27.20 32.39 -3.91
C GLU A 45 25.99 32.75 -3.05
N THR A 46 26.21 33.71 -2.15
CA THR A 46 25.17 34.45 -1.42
C THR A 46 24.60 35.52 -2.35
N ALA A 47 23.35 35.38 -2.75
CA ALA A 47 22.58 36.46 -3.36
C ALA A 47 21.37 36.77 -2.48
N SER A 48 21.53 37.82 -1.67
CA SER A 48 20.48 38.51 -0.94
C SER A 48 19.74 39.44 -1.91
N ALA A 49 18.43 39.24 -2.07
CA ALA A 49 17.55 40.23 -2.67
C ALA A 49 16.23 40.26 -1.87
N ALA A 50 16.07 41.32 -1.08
CA ALA A 50 14.82 41.66 -0.42
C ALA A 50 13.82 42.21 -1.44
N PRO A 51 12.59 41.67 -1.53
CA PRO A 51 11.53 42.34 -2.27
C PRO A 51 10.88 43.43 -1.39
N THR A 52 10.93 44.65 -1.92
CA THR A 52 10.31 45.86 -1.41
C THR A 52 8.78 45.74 -1.41
N SER A 53 8.15 45.94 -0.25
CA SER A 53 6.70 46.09 -0.11
C SER A 53 6.23 47.39 -0.77
N SER A 54 5.52 47.27 -1.89
CA SER A 54 4.68 48.35 -2.43
C SER A 54 3.24 48.11 -2.00
N ALA A 55 2.76 48.93 -1.06
CA ALA A 55 1.37 48.98 -0.67
C ALA A 55 0.56 49.67 -1.77
N VAL A 56 -0.31 48.93 -2.45
CA VAL A 56 -1.31 49.48 -3.36
C VAL A 56 -2.67 49.43 -2.67
N THR A 57 -3.18 50.60 -2.32
CA THR A 57 -4.57 50.81 -1.91
C THR A 57 -5.49 50.54 -3.08
N SER A 58 -6.25 49.45 -3.00
CA SER A 58 -7.25 49.08 -4.01
C SER A 58 -8.62 49.67 -3.63
N PRO A 59 -9.34 50.30 -4.57
CA PRO A 59 -10.65 50.90 -4.32
C PRO A 59 -11.74 49.85 -4.08
N SER A 60 -12.56 50.08 -3.04
CA SER A 60 -13.78 49.32 -2.76
C SER A 60 -14.77 49.44 -3.91
N ALA A 61 -14.87 48.38 -4.72
CA ALA A 61 -16.00 48.17 -5.61
C ALA A 61 -17.01 47.26 -4.92
N THR A 62 -18.10 47.85 -4.45
CA THR A 62 -19.32 47.15 -4.00
C THR A 62 -19.93 46.43 -5.20
N LYS A 63 -19.56 45.17 -5.44
CA LYS A 63 -20.25 44.28 -6.38
C LYS A 63 -21.24 43.41 -5.61
N THR A 64 -22.50 43.77 -5.74
CA THR A 64 -23.65 42.89 -5.53
C THR A 64 -23.48 41.64 -6.41
N SER A 65 -23.05 40.52 -5.82
CA SER A 65 -22.95 39.23 -6.50
C SER A 65 -23.92 38.25 -5.85
N GLY A 66 -25.14 38.20 -6.39
CA GLY A 66 -26.11 37.13 -6.17
C GLY A 66 -25.70 35.84 -6.88
N GLY A 67 -24.51 35.34 -6.57
CA GLY A 67 -24.03 34.02 -6.97
C GLY A 67 -23.75 33.25 -5.70
N GLY A 68 -24.62 32.29 -5.35
CA GLY A 68 -24.45 31.48 -4.15
C GLY A 68 -23.14 30.71 -4.20
N THR A 69 -22.10 31.26 -3.60
CA THR A 69 -20.83 30.57 -3.40
C THR A 69 -21.12 29.41 -2.48
N THR A 70 -21.18 28.20 -3.05
CA THR A 70 -21.19 26.99 -2.25
C THR A 70 -19.88 26.93 -1.49
N THR A 71 -19.91 27.29 -0.21
CA THR A 71 -18.74 27.22 0.67
C THR A 71 -18.23 25.79 0.62
N VAL A 72 -17.01 25.61 0.10
CA VAL A 72 -16.37 24.30 0.04
C VAL A 72 -16.10 23.83 1.46
N THR A 73 -16.74 22.74 1.87
CA THR A 73 -16.52 22.12 3.18
C THR A 73 -15.50 20.99 3.08
N TYR A 74 -14.70 20.82 4.12
CA TYR A 74 -13.68 19.77 4.22
C TYR A 74 -14.02 18.82 5.37
N PRO A 75 -13.85 17.50 5.19
CA PRO A 75 -14.09 16.55 6.27
C PRO A 75 -13.16 16.80 7.46
N THR A 76 -13.68 16.63 8.68
CA THR A 76 -12.95 16.91 9.93
C THR A 76 -12.39 15.65 10.59
N THR A 77 -12.50 14.48 9.95
CA THR A 77 -11.94 13.23 10.45
C THR A 77 -11.07 12.56 9.37
N PRO A 78 -9.99 11.85 9.74
CA PRO A 78 -9.10 11.22 8.76
C PRO A 78 -9.84 10.27 7.82
N LYS A 79 -10.72 9.42 8.39
CA LYS A 79 -11.54 8.47 7.63
C LYS A 79 -12.41 9.18 6.60
N ALA A 80 -13.17 10.20 7.01
CA ALA A 80 -14.07 10.90 6.11
C ALA A 80 -13.30 11.68 5.03
N TYR A 81 -12.12 12.20 5.36
CA TYR A 81 -11.25 12.90 4.40
C TYR A 81 -10.71 11.95 3.33
N ALA A 82 -10.19 10.78 3.75
CA ALA A 82 -9.73 9.75 2.82
C ALA A 82 -10.87 9.18 1.95
N GLN A 83 -12.07 8.99 2.52
CA GLN A 83 -13.25 8.59 1.76
C GLN A 83 -13.67 9.65 0.73
N ALA A 84 -13.59 10.94 1.08
CA ALA A 84 -13.87 12.02 0.14
C ALA A 84 -12.88 12.03 -1.03
N LEU A 85 -11.59 11.78 -0.77
CA LEU A 85 -10.58 11.62 -1.82
C LEU A 85 -10.89 10.42 -2.72
N LEU A 86 -11.17 9.24 -2.15
CA LEU A 86 -11.47 8.03 -2.93
C LEU A 86 -12.74 8.18 -3.77
N SER A 87 -13.76 8.87 -3.26
CA SER A 87 -14.96 9.21 -4.02
C SER A 87 -14.66 10.14 -5.19
N ALA A 88 -13.85 11.19 -4.95
CA ALA A 88 -13.40 12.10 -6.01
C ALA A 88 -12.54 11.38 -7.05
N TRP A 89 -11.65 10.49 -6.63
CA TRP A 89 -10.81 9.66 -7.49
C TRP A 89 -11.67 8.73 -8.35
N GLY A 90 -12.60 7.97 -7.75
CA GLY A 90 -13.50 7.08 -8.48
C GLY A 90 -14.44 7.79 -9.46
N SER A 91 -14.84 9.02 -9.16
CA SER A 91 -15.67 9.86 -10.03
C SER A 91 -14.89 10.71 -11.04
N LYS A 92 -13.55 10.60 -11.05
CA LYS A 92 -12.65 11.40 -11.91
C LYS A 92 -12.79 12.91 -11.69
N ASN A 93 -13.17 13.34 -10.49
CA ASN A 93 -13.32 14.74 -10.14
C ASN A 93 -11.97 15.36 -9.76
N SER A 94 -11.17 15.70 -10.78
CA SER A 94 -9.83 16.29 -10.61
C SER A 94 -9.85 17.54 -9.74
N SER A 95 -10.83 18.43 -9.93
CA SER A 95 -10.96 19.66 -9.12
C SER A 95 -11.06 19.36 -7.63
N ARG A 96 -11.86 18.35 -7.25
CA ARG A 96 -11.99 17.95 -5.84
C ARG A 96 -10.74 17.23 -5.34
N ILE A 97 -10.05 16.46 -6.19
CA ILE A 97 -8.77 15.84 -5.85
C ILE A 97 -7.72 16.91 -5.54
N ASP A 98 -7.60 17.94 -6.38
CA ASP A 98 -6.66 19.06 -6.19
C ASP A 98 -6.95 19.87 -4.92
N GLN A 99 -8.21 19.94 -4.49
CA GLN A 99 -8.58 20.58 -3.21
C GLN A 99 -8.22 19.74 -1.99
N LEU A 100 -8.22 18.41 -2.12
CA LEU A 100 -8.02 17.48 -0.99
C LEU A 100 -6.58 17.00 -0.85
N ALA A 101 -5.81 17.00 -1.94
CA ALA A 101 -4.49 16.39 -2.01
C ALA A 101 -3.39 17.39 -2.38
N THR A 102 -2.21 17.18 -1.80
CA THR A 102 -0.98 17.85 -2.25
C THR A 102 -0.64 17.44 -3.69
N GLN A 103 0.12 18.27 -4.41
CA GLN A 103 0.49 17.99 -5.81
C GLN A 103 1.23 16.65 -5.99
N ALA A 104 2.03 16.23 -5.01
CA ALA A 104 2.68 14.92 -5.03
C ALA A 104 1.66 13.77 -5.02
N ALA A 105 0.66 13.83 -4.14
CA ALA A 105 -0.41 12.84 -4.09
C ALA A 105 -1.30 12.90 -5.35
N VAL A 106 -1.56 14.08 -5.91
CA VAL A 106 -2.27 14.22 -7.20
C VAL A 106 -1.52 13.48 -8.31
N GLN A 107 -0.19 13.59 -8.36
CA GLN A 107 0.62 12.90 -9.35
C GLN A 107 0.54 11.37 -9.17
N GLN A 108 0.65 10.88 -7.93
CA GLN A 108 0.47 9.45 -7.63
C GLN A 108 -0.90 8.92 -8.09
N ILE A 109 -1.97 9.70 -7.88
CA ILE A 109 -3.32 9.37 -8.34
C ILE A 109 -3.37 9.25 -9.87
N LYS A 110 -2.75 10.19 -10.58
CA LYS A 110 -2.69 10.18 -12.06
C LYS A 110 -1.92 8.96 -12.58
N ASP A 111 -0.75 8.68 -12.01
CA ASP A 111 0.12 7.58 -12.43
C ASP A 111 -0.54 6.21 -12.22
N ASN A 112 -1.38 6.10 -11.17
CA ASN A 112 -2.13 4.88 -10.88
C ASN A 112 -3.40 4.72 -11.72
N GLY A 113 -3.82 5.73 -12.48
CA GLY A 113 -5.08 5.73 -13.22
C GLY A 113 -6.32 5.68 -12.31
N TYR A 114 -7.46 5.24 -12.84
CA TYR A 114 -8.75 5.26 -12.11
C TYR A 114 -9.16 3.85 -11.66
N PRO A 115 -9.10 3.53 -10.36
CA PRO A 115 -9.53 2.24 -9.84
C PRO A 115 -11.06 2.13 -9.75
N ASN A 116 -11.56 0.94 -9.39
CA ASN A 116 -12.97 0.75 -9.05
C ASN A 116 -13.35 1.65 -7.87
N ALA A 117 -14.49 2.35 -7.96
CA ALA A 117 -14.93 3.35 -7.00
C ALA A 117 -15.52 2.79 -5.68
N THR A 118 -15.71 1.47 -5.57
CA THR A 118 -16.34 0.84 -4.39
C THR A 118 -15.31 0.45 -3.34
N TRP A 119 -15.10 1.33 -2.36
CA TRP A 119 -14.11 1.14 -1.30
C TRP A 119 -14.73 0.82 0.05
N THR A 120 -14.20 -0.22 0.70
CA THR A 120 -14.51 -0.59 2.08
C THR A 120 -13.39 -0.10 2.99
N TYR A 121 -13.75 0.63 4.03
CA TYR A 121 -12.82 1.07 5.05
C TYR A 121 -12.31 -0.10 5.91
N ILE A 122 -11.00 -0.18 6.11
CA ILE A 122 -10.37 -1.21 6.96
C ILE A 122 -9.97 -0.60 8.31
N ALA A 123 -9.04 0.37 8.30
CA ALA A 123 -8.49 1.00 9.49
C ALA A 123 -7.85 2.36 9.14
N CYS A 124 -7.59 3.17 10.16
CA CYS A 124 -6.66 4.29 10.10
C CYS A 124 -5.70 4.16 11.28
N ASP A 125 -4.41 4.29 11.02
CA ASP A 125 -3.35 4.23 12.01
C ASP A 125 -2.67 5.59 12.07
N ALA A 126 -2.64 6.20 13.26
CA ALA A 126 -1.97 7.48 13.49
C ALA A 126 -0.49 7.24 13.84
N SER A 127 0.39 8.04 13.27
CA SER A 127 1.84 8.01 13.49
C SER A 127 2.40 9.42 13.44
N GLY A 128 2.63 10.01 14.62
CA GLY A 128 3.06 11.40 14.76
C GLY A 128 2.06 12.37 14.12
N ASP A 129 2.54 13.27 13.27
CA ASP A 129 1.72 14.27 12.58
C ASP A 129 0.98 13.71 11.35
N THR A 130 1.02 12.38 11.15
CA THR A 130 0.36 11.74 10.01
C THR A 130 -0.66 10.69 10.46
N THR A 131 -1.69 10.49 9.64
CA THR A 131 -2.63 9.38 9.78
C THR A 131 -2.74 8.64 8.46
N SER A 132 -2.55 7.32 8.47
CA SER A 132 -2.66 6.46 7.28
C SER A 132 -3.95 5.65 7.33
N CYS A 133 -4.82 5.83 6.35
CA CYS A 133 -6.07 5.07 6.24
C CYS A 133 -6.00 4.02 5.12
N LEU A 134 -6.37 2.79 5.44
CA LEU A 134 -6.38 1.66 4.53
C LEU A 134 -7.81 1.33 4.07
N PHE A 135 -7.98 1.18 2.76
CA PHE A 135 -9.24 0.79 2.11
C PHE A 135 -9.02 -0.40 1.18
N ARG A 136 -10.07 -1.20 0.99
CA ARG A 136 -10.08 -2.33 0.05
C ARG A 136 -11.32 -2.30 -0.83
N ASN A 137 -11.20 -2.66 -2.10
CA ASN A 137 -12.36 -2.80 -2.98
C ASN A 137 -12.72 -4.28 -3.24
N ALA A 138 -13.82 -4.52 -3.97
CA ALA A 138 -14.27 -5.87 -4.29
C ALA A 138 -13.31 -6.68 -5.19
N HIS A 139 -12.37 -6.01 -5.88
CA HIS A 139 -11.32 -6.65 -6.67
C HIS A 139 -10.07 -7.00 -5.82
N GLY A 140 -10.08 -6.69 -4.53
CA GLY A 140 -8.93 -6.89 -3.65
C GLY A 140 -7.82 -5.89 -3.86
N ASP A 141 -8.06 -4.79 -4.59
CA ASP A 141 -7.13 -3.67 -4.60
C ASP A 141 -7.10 -3.05 -3.21
N GLU A 142 -5.93 -2.58 -2.80
CA GLU A 142 -5.75 -1.85 -1.55
C GLU A 142 -5.35 -0.43 -1.84
N CYS A 143 -5.96 0.53 -1.16
CA CYS A 143 -5.57 1.92 -1.23
C CYS A 143 -5.16 2.40 0.16
N ARG A 144 -3.94 2.92 0.27
CA ARG A 144 -3.42 3.57 1.46
C ARG A 144 -3.38 5.07 1.21
N ILE A 145 -4.15 5.81 2.00
CA ILE A 145 -4.19 7.27 1.95
C ILE A 145 -3.51 7.80 3.21
N THR A 146 -2.41 8.53 3.03
CA THR A 146 -1.69 9.18 4.13
C THR A 146 -2.10 10.65 4.19
N LEU A 147 -2.48 11.10 5.37
CA LEU A 147 -2.92 12.46 5.64
C LEU A 147 -1.99 13.14 6.63
N ASN A 148 -1.80 14.45 6.46
CA ASN A 148 -1.25 15.31 7.49
C ASN A 148 -2.36 15.67 8.50
N THR A 149 -2.19 15.22 9.75
CA THR A 149 -3.20 15.33 10.81
C THR A 149 -3.53 16.80 11.14
N ILE A 150 -2.55 17.72 11.08
CA ILE A 150 -2.79 19.15 11.35
C ILE A 150 -3.55 19.86 10.23
N GLN A 151 -3.68 19.24 9.04
CA GLN A 151 -4.42 19.79 7.90
C GLN A 151 -5.83 19.19 7.77
N ILE A 152 -6.24 18.29 8.66
CA ILE A 152 -7.61 17.74 8.63
C ILE A 152 -8.62 18.86 8.92
N GLY A 153 -9.67 18.95 8.10
CA GLY A 153 -10.61 20.08 8.11
C GLY A 153 -10.20 21.25 7.20
N HIS A 154 -9.03 21.17 6.56
CA HIS A 154 -8.48 22.16 5.64
C HIS A 154 -8.22 21.55 4.25
N PRO A 155 -7.98 22.36 3.20
CA PRO A 155 -7.55 21.83 1.90
C PRO A 155 -6.21 21.10 2.00
N THR A 156 -5.95 20.20 1.04
CA THR A 156 -4.66 19.53 0.82
C THR A 156 -4.13 18.67 1.97
N ALA A 157 -5.02 18.10 2.80
CA ALA A 157 -4.59 17.24 3.90
C ALA A 157 -3.96 15.91 3.44
N VAL A 158 -4.27 15.43 2.23
CA VAL A 158 -3.72 14.18 1.70
C VAL A 158 -2.31 14.41 1.15
N THR A 159 -1.32 13.77 1.78
CA THR A 159 0.09 13.85 1.39
C THR A 159 0.53 12.67 0.51
N GLU A 160 -0.17 11.53 0.60
CA GLU A 160 0.13 10.34 -0.19
C GLU A 160 -1.15 9.54 -0.53
N ALA A 161 -1.19 8.94 -1.72
CA ALA A 161 -2.27 8.08 -2.18
C ALA A 161 -1.72 6.89 -2.96
N LEU A 162 -1.36 5.82 -2.25
CA LEU A 162 -0.77 4.61 -2.83
C LEU A 162 -1.84 3.57 -3.14
N LEU A 163 -1.88 3.13 -4.40
CA LEU A 163 -2.78 2.07 -4.86
C LEU A 163 -1.99 0.79 -5.16
N SER A 164 -2.27 -0.28 -4.39
CA SER A 164 -1.83 -1.64 -4.71
C SER A 164 -2.94 -2.36 -5.45
N LYS A 165 -2.85 -2.42 -6.78
CA LYS A 165 -3.78 -3.18 -7.61
C LYS A 165 -3.55 -4.69 -7.46
N THR A 166 -4.62 -5.47 -7.52
CA THR A 166 -4.52 -6.91 -7.69
C THR A 166 -3.96 -7.20 -9.08
N THR A 167 -2.78 -7.81 -9.14
CA THR A 167 -2.15 -8.30 -10.37
C THR A 167 -2.29 -9.81 -10.45
N TYR A 168 -2.23 -10.35 -11.67
CA TYR A 168 -2.27 -11.78 -11.93
C TYR A 168 -0.92 -12.18 -12.54
N PRO A 169 -0.01 -12.77 -11.77
CA PRO A 169 1.31 -13.15 -12.28
C PRO A 169 1.23 -14.19 -13.39
N THR A 170 2.23 -14.22 -14.27
CA THR A 170 2.32 -15.18 -15.37
C THR A 170 3.18 -16.40 -15.03
N THR A 171 3.81 -16.42 -13.86
CA THR A 171 4.59 -17.56 -13.35
C THR A 171 3.87 -18.18 -12.16
N THR A 172 4.01 -19.50 -11.98
CA THR A 172 3.34 -20.22 -10.89
C THR A 172 3.82 -19.76 -9.52
N SER A 173 5.14 -19.61 -9.34
CA SER A 173 5.73 -19.14 -8.10
C SER A 173 5.21 -17.75 -7.71
N ASP A 174 5.27 -16.76 -8.59
CA ASP A 174 4.79 -15.41 -8.26
C ASP A 174 3.30 -15.39 -7.92
N TYR A 175 2.51 -16.24 -8.59
CA TYR A 175 1.08 -16.38 -8.33
C TYR A 175 0.80 -16.90 -6.90
N VAL A 176 1.50 -17.96 -6.47
CA VAL A 176 1.40 -18.46 -5.09
C VAL A 176 1.89 -17.42 -4.08
N SER A 177 3.00 -16.73 -4.38
CA SER A 177 3.53 -15.66 -3.53
C SER A 177 2.51 -14.57 -3.28
N THR A 178 1.86 -14.11 -4.36
CA THR A 178 0.82 -13.08 -4.31
C THR A 178 -0.37 -13.55 -3.49
N PHE A 179 -0.77 -14.81 -3.62
CA PHE A 179 -1.86 -15.40 -2.82
C PHE A 179 -1.50 -15.51 -1.34
N ILE A 180 -0.32 -16.00 -0.99
CA ILE A 180 0.15 -16.11 0.41
C ILE A 180 0.24 -14.72 1.04
N ASN A 181 0.78 -13.73 0.31
CA ASN A 181 0.85 -12.35 0.81
C ASN A 181 -0.55 -11.77 1.06
N ALA A 182 -1.51 -12.00 0.15
CA ALA A 182 -2.90 -11.60 0.36
C ALA A 182 -3.50 -12.26 1.61
N TRP A 183 -3.21 -13.55 1.84
CA TRP A 183 -3.67 -14.27 3.02
C TRP A 183 -3.05 -13.73 4.31
N ARG A 184 -1.74 -13.48 4.35
CA ARG A 184 -1.06 -12.86 5.50
C ARG A 184 -1.62 -11.49 5.86
N GLN A 185 -2.01 -10.71 4.85
CA GLN A 185 -2.63 -9.39 5.03
C GLN A 185 -4.14 -9.48 5.37
N GLY A 186 -4.73 -10.68 5.38
CA GLY A 186 -6.17 -10.87 5.55
C GLY A 186 -7.00 -10.25 4.41
N ASN A 187 -6.41 -10.05 3.23
CA ASN A 187 -7.09 -9.52 2.04
C ASN A 187 -7.84 -10.65 1.33
N THR A 188 -8.99 -11.02 1.90
CA THR A 188 -9.82 -12.11 1.40
C THR A 188 -10.36 -11.85 0.00
N GLN A 189 -10.61 -10.58 -0.37
CA GLN A 189 -11.02 -10.20 -1.72
C GLN A 189 -9.93 -10.54 -2.75
N ARG A 190 -8.66 -10.22 -2.47
CA ARG A 190 -7.56 -10.60 -3.37
C ARG A 190 -7.36 -12.11 -3.42
N MET A 191 -7.50 -12.81 -2.29
CA MET A 191 -7.47 -14.27 -2.27
C MET A 191 -8.55 -14.89 -3.17
N THR A 192 -9.78 -14.38 -3.15
CA THR A 192 -10.87 -14.90 -4.01
C THR A 192 -10.69 -14.56 -5.47
N ARG A 193 -9.90 -13.52 -5.82
CA ARG A 193 -9.50 -13.26 -7.21
C ARG A 193 -8.39 -14.18 -7.68
N LEU A 194 -7.50 -14.62 -6.80
CA LEU A 194 -6.37 -15.46 -7.16
C LEU A 194 -6.71 -16.95 -7.16
N ALA A 195 -7.54 -17.41 -6.21
CA ALA A 195 -7.95 -18.80 -6.08
C ALA A 195 -9.45 -18.98 -6.31
N ASN A 196 -9.89 -20.23 -6.52
CA ASN A 196 -11.31 -20.54 -6.57
C ASN A 196 -12.00 -20.44 -5.19
N SER A 197 -13.33 -20.52 -5.20
CA SER A 197 -14.15 -20.40 -3.98
C SER A 197 -13.91 -21.55 -2.98
N THR A 198 -13.62 -22.75 -3.47
CA THR A 198 -13.31 -23.93 -2.63
C THR A 198 -12.08 -23.69 -1.78
N VAL A 199 -10.98 -23.24 -2.39
CA VAL A 199 -9.71 -22.95 -1.70
C VAL A 199 -9.92 -21.86 -0.65
N THR A 200 -10.51 -20.72 -1.05
CA THR A 200 -10.70 -19.58 -0.12
C THR A 200 -11.63 -19.91 1.04
N SER A 201 -12.69 -20.67 0.81
CA SER A 201 -13.59 -21.14 1.87
C SER A 201 -12.88 -22.09 2.83
N GLY A 202 -12.05 -23.00 2.32
CA GLY A 202 -11.25 -23.93 3.14
C GLY A 202 -10.16 -23.26 3.99
N LEU A 203 -9.83 -22.00 3.70
CA LEU A 203 -8.88 -21.18 4.47
C LEU A 203 -9.56 -20.21 5.43
N LYS A 204 -10.89 -20.09 5.40
CA LYS A 204 -11.61 -19.17 6.29
C LYS A 204 -11.33 -19.53 7.75
N GLY A 205 -10.87 -18.54 8.53
CA GLY A 205 -10.52 -18.71 9.94
C GLY A 205 -9.15 -19.34 10.19
N LYS A 206 -8.40 -19.72 9.15
CA LYS A 206 -7.02 -20.20 9.28
C LYS A 206 -6.03 -19.05 9.14
N SER A 207 -4.98 -19.07 9.95
CA SER A 207 -3.84 -18.16 9.80
C SER A 207 -3.01 -18.55 8.58
N ALA A 208 -2.47 -17.55 7.91
CA ALA A 208 -1.47 -17.77 6.86
C ALA A 208 -0.17 -18.31 7.49
N PRO A 209 0.61 -19.11 6.75
CA PRO A 209 1.88 -19.61 7.26
C PRO A 209 2.88 -18.46 7.50
N GLU A 210 3.43 -18.40 8.72
CA GLU A 210 4.51 -17.50 9.08
C GLU A 210 5.84 -17.98 8.46
N GLY A 211 6.67 -17.04 8.02
CA GLY A 211 8.01 -17.34 7.51
C GLY A 211 8.09 -18.16 6.22
N GLY A 212 6.99 -18.73 5.72
CA GLY A 212 6.99 -19.61 4.55
C GLY A 212 7.71 -19.00 3.33
N THR A 213 8.73 -19.72 2.85
CA THR A 213 9.43 -19.49 1.59
C THR A 213 8.87 -20.43 0.54
N MET A 214 8.69 -19.96 -0.69
CA MET A 214 8.30 -20.83 -1.78
C MET A 214 9.52 -21.60 -2.28
N VAL A 215 9.38 -22.91 -2.42
CA VAL A 215 10.44 -23.76 -2.94
C VAL A 215 10.03 -24.25 -4.32
N GLY A 216 10.34 -23.44 -5.34
CA GLY A 216 10.28 -23.76 -6.77
C GLY A 216 8.98 -24.38 -7.32
N PRO A 217 8.87 -24.57 -8.63
CA PRO A 217 7.92 -25.53 -9.19
C PRO A 217 8.42 -26.95 -8.89
N TYR A 218 7.63 -27.74 -8.17
CA TYR A 218 7.94 -29.15 -7.86
C TYR A 218 7.56 -30.04 -9.06
N GLU A 219 6.46 -29.73 -9.74
CA GLU A 219 5.95 -30.41 -10.95
C GLU A 219 5.13 -29.41 -11.80
N ALA A 220 4.78 -29.76 -13.06
CA ALA A 220 4.03 -28.90 -13.98
C ALA A 220 2.69 -28.43 -13.38
N GLY A 221 2.66 -27.22 -12.82
CA GLY A 221 1.49 -26.64 -12.17
C GLY A 221 1.41 -26.85 -10.65
N ARG A 222 2.41 -27.45 -9.99
CA ARG A 222 2.43 -27.62 -8.53
C ARG A 222 3.60 -26.86 -7.90
N VAL A 223 3.29 -26.03 -6.91
CA VAL A 223 4.27 -25.26 -6.13
C VAL A 223 4.29 -25.76 -4.69
N GLN A 224 5.48 -25.99 -4.17
CA GLN A 224 5.69 -26.39 -2.78
C GLN A 224 5.82 -25.16 -1.88
N VAL A 225 5.08 -25.13 -0.78
CA VAL A 225 5.18 -24.08 0.25
C VAL A 225 5.78 -24.71 1.50
N SER A 226 6.94 -24.24 1.92
CA SER A 226 7.62 -24.71 3.13
C SER A 226 8.11 -23.54 3.97
N VAL A 227 8.45 -23.80 5.23
CA VAL A 227 9.23 -22.84 6.03
C VAL A 227 10.70 -22.92 5.58
N PRO A 228 11.46 -21.82 5.56
CA PRO A 228 12.89 -21.88 5.27
C PRO A 228 13.59 -22.84 6.25
N ASN A 229 14.30 -23.84 5.71
CA ASN A 229 14.91 -24.95 6.45
C ASN A 229 13.93 -25.79 7.30
N GLY A 230 12.63 -25.70 7.01
CA GLY A 230 11.58 -26.39 7.75
C GLY A 230 10.79 -27.38 6.88
N PRO A 231 9.73 -27.99 7.46
CA PRO A 231 8.91 -28.95 6.75
C PRO A 231 8.11 -28.29 5.62
N ILE A 232 7.70 -29.10 4.67
CA ILE A 232 6.68 -28.74 3.69
C ILE A 232 5.37 -28.56 4.45
N LEU A 233 4.68 -27.45 4.20
CA LEU A 233 3.39 -27.18 4.82
C LEU A 233 2.27 -27.74 3.94
N PHE A 234 2.30 -27.38 2.66
CA PHE A 234 1.31 -27.80 1.67
C PHE A 234 1.83 -27.58 0.25
N TYR A 235 1.13 -28.19 -0.70
CA TYR A 235 1.28 -27.97 -2.13
C TYR A 235 0.12 -27.11 -2.63
N VAL A 236 0.42 -26.21 -3.56
CA VAL A 236 -0.58 -25.41 -4.27
C VAL A 236 -0.62 -25.88 -5.71
N GLU A 237 -1.79 -26.28 -6.17
CA GLU A 237 -2.02 -26.66 -7.57
C GLU A 237 -2.60 -25.46 -8.33
N ILE A 238 -1.91 -25.09 -9.39
CA ILE A 238 -2.22 -23.98 -10.29
C ILE A 238 -2.55 -24.55 -11.66
N ASP A 239 -3.61 -24.04 -12.27
CA ASP A 239 -3.91 -24.26 -13.69
C ASP A 239 -3.01 -23.36 -14.56
N PRO A 240 -2.04 -23.92 -15.31
CA PRO A 240 -1.15 -23.14 -16.16
C PRO A 240 -1.88 -22.33 -17.23
N ALA A 241 -3.07 -22.77 -17.69
CA ALA A 241 -3.86 -22.06 -18.70
C ALA A 241 -4.51 -20.77 -18.17
N LEU A 242 -4.53 -20.60 -16.84
CA LEU A 242 -5.06 -19.44 -16.13
C LEU A 242 -3.97 -18.51 -15.58
N LEU A 243 -2.69 -18.80 -15.83
CA LEU A 243 -1.62 -17.84 -15.51
C LEU A 243 -1.85 -16.52 -16.26
N GLY A 244 -1.62 -15.40 -15.56
CA GLY A 244 -1.98 -14.06 -16.04
C GLY A 244 -3.47 -13.71 -15.92
N LYS A 245 -4.31 -14.61 -15.38
CA LYS A 245 -5.76 -14.42 -15.21
C LYS A 245 -6.18 -14.69 -13.76
N ALA A 246 -7.43 -14.39 -13.44
CA ALA A 246 -8.01 -14.70 -12.14
C ALA A 246 -8.22 -16.22 -11.95
N HIS A 247 -8.29 -16.64 -10.68
CA HIS A 247 -8.65 -17.99 -10.23
C HIS A 247 -7.70 -19.12 -10.68
N ALA A 248 -6.43 -18.84 -10.97
CA ALA A 248 -5.48 -19.87 -11.36
C ALA A 248 -5.20 -20.91 -10.27
N ILE A 249 -5.36 -20.58 -8.98
CA ILE A 249 -5.18 -21.57 -7.89
C ILE A 249 -6.43 -22.43 -7.74
N GLY A 250 -6.30 -23.71 -8.08
CA GLY A 250 -7.39 -24.69 -8.08
C GLY A 250 -7.52 -25.48 -6.78
N LYS A 251 -6.39 -25.78 -6.11
CA LYS A 251 -6.38 -26.65 -4.93
C LYS A 251 -5.19 -26.34 -4.02
N ILE A 252 -5.39 -26.59 -2.72
CA ILE A 252 -4.31 -26.68 -1.72
C ILE A 252 -4.34 -28.08 -1.12
N VAL A 253 -3.22 -28.77 -1.16
CA VAL A 253 -3.06 -30.15 -0.66
C VAL A 253 -2.10 -30.12 0.53
N PRO A 254 -2.52 -30.52 1.74
CA PRO A 254 -1.60 -30.65 2.88
C PRO A 254 -0.41 -31.53 2.54
N ALA A 255 0.77 -31.21 3.07
CA ALA A 255 1.88 -32.17 3.05
C ALA A 255 1.51 -33.35 3.96
N SER A 256 1.66 -34.57 3.45
CA SER A 256 1.49 -35.83 4.19
C SER A 256 2.67 -36.12 5.10
#